data_AF-F7C925-F1
#
_entry.id   AF-F7C925-F1
#
_cell.length_a   1.000
_cell.length_b   1.000
_cell.length_c   1.000
_cell.angle_alpha   90.00
_cell.angle_beta   90.00
_cell.angle_gamma   90.00
#
_symmetry.space_group_name_H-M   'P 1'
#
loop_
_entity.id
_entity.type
_entity.pdbx_description
1 polymer ?
#
loop_
_entity_poly.entity_id
_entity_poly.type
_entity_poly.pdbx_seq_one_letter_code
_entity_poly.pdbx_strand_id
1 'polypeptide(L)'
;MTSPLCRAASASALPPQDQASTPSSKGRKSLGKPSHLRGKGATQAWTLGRSKAGSFGRGAGKPSMHSQVAELHRKIQLLEGDRKAFFESSQWNIKKNQETISQLREETKALELKLLDLLKALEHLDHRLSEKVKQRNALQHQVVLRQRRLEELQLQHSLRHQEMAEAQNSHSEVAKDESLHLENRLYFMEAEVVRTKHELEALHLVNQEALNAREIAKNQLQYLEETLVRERKKRERYISECKKRAEERKLENQRMERKTHREHLLLQSEDTIQDSLHAKEEELRRRWSMYQMEVIFDKVKDATGTAESHSVVRRFLAQGDTFAKLQTLKSENEQTLVTLKQEKQQLQRELENLKYSGEATMVSQQKLQAEAQERLKQEERRRAEAQDQLERTLRAMQVAKDSLEHLASKLIHITVEDGSFAGKELDPQADNYLPNLLDFVEEKLLKLQSQLGSHDVQEMLRHIADREFLASLEESLPKYNTRIALPLATSKDKFFDEESEEEDNEVVTRASLKIRSQKLIESRKKHRRSRRS
;
A
#
# COMPACT_ATOMS: atom_id res chain seq x y z
N MET A 1 -51.50 -23.46 -3.92
CA MET A 1 -50.35 -24.33 -4.23
C MET A 1 -49.43 -24.31 -3.02
N THR A 2 -49.81 -25.04 -1.96
CA THR A 2 -49.26 -26.35 -1.57
C THR A 2 -47.87 -26.27 -0.94
N SER A 3 -47.89 -26.00 0.37
CA SER A 3 -47.26 -26.74 1.48
C SER A 3 -45.77 -27.14 1.50
N PRO A 4 -45.21 -27.29 2.73
CA PRO A 4 -43.79 -27.20 3.07
C PRO A 4 -43.13 -28.58 3.30
N LEU A 5 -41.80 -28.65 3.50
CA LEU A 5 -41.11 -29.46 4.53
C LEU A 5 -39.59 -29.61 4.36
N CYS A 6 -38.93 -29.75 5.51
CA CYS A 6 -37.72 -30.52 5.83
C CYS A 6 -36.31 -29.87 5.80
N ARG A 7 -35.81 -29.65 7.03
CA ARG A 7 -34.57 -30.17 7.62
C ARG A 7 -33.52 -30.75 6.64
N ALA A 8 -32.31 -30.21 6.73
CA ALA A 8 -31.09 -31.02 6.82
C ALA A 8 -30.03 -30.28 7.64
N ALA A 9 -29.60 -30.92 8.72
CA ALA A 9 -28.34 -30.64 9.39
C ALA A 9 -27.22 -31.38 8.64
N SER A 10 -26.05 -30.76 8.51
CA SER A 10 -24.80 -31.40 8.08
C SER A 10 -23.68 -30.66 8.79
N ALA A 11 -23.08 -31.16 9.87
CA ALA A 11 -22.19 -32.31 9.95
C ALA A 11 -21.00 -32.17 8.98
N SER A 12 -19.89 -31.66 9.50
CA SER A 12 -18.55 -31.91 8.96
C SER A 12 -17.64 -32.17 10.15
N ALA A 13 -17.24 -33.43 10.23
CA ALA A 13 -16.43 -34.03 11.27
C ALA A 13 -14.95 -33.69 11.07
N LEU A 14 -14.23 -33.51 12.18
CA LEU A 14 -12.79 -33.66 12.29
C LEU A 14 -12.50 -34.80 13.28
N PRO A 15 -11.38 -35.53 13.12
CA PRO A 15 -11.17 -36.84 13.76
C PRO A 15 -10.78 -36.72 15.25
N PRO A 16 -11.08 -37.72 16.09
CA PRO A 16 -10.62 -37.76 17.47
C PRO A 16 -9.30 -38.54 17.57
N GLN A 17 -8.34 -38.01 18.32
CA GLN A 17 -7.16 -38.76 18.76
C GLN A 17 -7.04 -38.69 20.29
N ASP A 18 -7.20 -39.88 20.88
CA ASP A 18 -6.69 -40.41 22.15
C ASP A 18 -6.82 -39.58 23.44
N GLN A 19 -7.83 -39.95 24.24
CA GLN A 19 -7.76 -39.91 25.70
C GLN A 19 -7.80 -41.33 26.25
N ALA A 20 -6.71 -41.74 26.92
CA ALA A 20 -6.66 -42.95 27.73
C ALA A 20 -7.18 -42.67 29.15
N SER A 21 -7.90 -43.66 29.65
CA SER A 21 -8.88 -43.63 30.71
C SER A 21 -8.33 -43.46 32.14
N THR A 22 -9.10 -42.78 32.99
CA THR A 22 -9.27 -43.22 34.39
C THR A 22 -10.37 -44.28 34.44
N PRO A 23 -10.42 -45.16 35.45
CA PRO A 23 -11.38 -44.87 36.51
C PRO A 23 -10.98 -45.31 37.93
N SER A 24 -11.63 -44.63 38.87
CA SER A 24 -11.78 -44.93 40.29
C SER A 24 -12.60 -46.21 40.55
N SER A 25 -12.24 -47.01 41.57
CA SER A 25 -13.09 -47.23 42.77
C SER A 25 -12.72 -48.47 43.62
N LYS A 26 -12.80 -48.27 44.94
CA LYS A 26 -13.22 -49.17 46.04
C LYS A 26 -13.00 -50.71 45.95
N GLY A 27 -12.07 -51.18 46.78
CA GLY A 27 -12.29 -52.14 47.90
C GLY A 27 -12.72 -53.60 47.65
N ARG A 28 -11.89 -54.57 48.06
CA ARG A 28 -12.28 -55.72 48.91
C ARG A 28 -11.08 -56.55 49.41
N LYS A 29 -11.30 -57.18 50.58
CA LYS A 29 -10.44 -58.12 51.32
C LYS A 29 -10.17 -59.42 50.53
N SER A 30 -9.01 -60.06 50.75
CA SER A 30 -8.85 -61.37 51.42
C SER A 30 -7.65 -62.21 50.95
N LEU A 31 -7.00 -62.86 51.93
CA LEU A 31 -6.26 -64.14 51.96
C LEU A 31 -5.28 -64.53 50.83
N GLY A 32 -4.06 -64.90 51.23
CA GLY A 32 -3.20 -65.77 50.41
C GLY A 32 -1.74 -65.89 50.86
N LYS A 33 -1.53 -66.69 51.91
CA LYS A 33 -0.33 -67.40 52.42
C LYS A 33 1.10 -67.16 51.83
N PRO A 34 2.13 -67.31 52.69
CA PRO A 34 3.54 -67.22 52.32
C PRO A 34 4.09 -68.55 51.79
N SER A 35 5.13 -68.51 50.95
CA SER A 35 5.98 -69.68 50.73
C SER A 35 7.44 -69.29 50.46
N HIS A 36 8.29 -70.12 51.08
CA HIS A 36 9.74 -70.07 51.22
C HIS A 36 10.53 -70.22 49.93
N LEU A 37 11.76 -69.70 49.94
CA LEU A 37 12.99 -70.43 49.56
C LEU A 37 14.10 -69.97 50.54
N ARG A 38 14.65 -70.79 51.46
CA ARG A 38 15.57 -71.94 51.27
C ARG A 38 16.79 -71.49 50.47
N GLY A 39 18.04 -71.51 50.94
CA GLY A 39 18.68 -72.08 52.12
C GLY A 39 20.17 -72.27 51.78
N LYS A 40 21.05 -72.31 52.79
CA LYS A 40 22.41 -72.89 52.83
C LYS A 40 22.99 -72.42 54.19
N GLY A 41 23.20 -73.23 55.23
CA GLY A 41 23.56 -74.64 55.26
C GLY A 41 25.08 -74.76 55.31
N ALA A 42 25.66 -74.61 56.50
CA ALA A 42 27.02 -75.05 56.81
C ALA A 42 27.06 -75.55 58.26
N THR A 43 26.66 -76.81 58.41
CA THR A 43 26.97 -77.68 59.55
C THR A 43 28.41 -78.18 59.45
N GLN A 44 29.21 -77.97 60.49
CA GLN A 44 30.28 -78.88 60.92
C GLN A 44 30.12 -78.99 62.45
N ALA A 45 29.69 -80.08 63.08
CA ALA A 45 30.13 -81.48 63.03
C ALA A 45 31.56 -81.68 63.55
N TRP A 46 31.67 -81.92 64.86
CA TRP A 46 32.62 -82.82 65.52
C TRP A 46 31.80 -83.65 66.52
N THR A 47 31.15 -84.73 66.07
CA THR A 47 31.57 -86.14 66.19
C THR A 47 31.74 -86.65 67.63
N LEU A 48 30.74 -87.40 68.11
CA LEU A 48 30.94 -88.55 69.00
C LEU A 48 31.57 -89.70 68.19
N GLY A 49 32.84 -90.04 68.45
CA GLY A 49 33.43 -91.34 68.12
C GLY A 49 33.58 -92.13 69.42
N ARG A 50 32.72 -93.10 69.71
CA ARG A 50 32.81 -94.53 69.34
C ARG A 50 34.12 -95.21 69.77
N SER A 51 33.98 -95.96 70.86
CA SER A 51 34.89 -96.98 71.38
C SER A 51 35.20 -98.08 70.36
N LYS A 52 36.46 -98.49 70.26
CA LYS A 52 36.84 -99.83 69.76
C LYS A 52 37.98 -100.39 70.62
N ALA A 53 37.70 -101.55 71.19
CA ALA A 53 38.58 -102.31 72.07
C ALA A 53 39.74 -102.97 71.29
N GLY A 54 40.90 -103.02 71.96
CA GLY A 54 42.07 -103.82 71.59
C GLY A 54 42.98 -103.96 72.82
N SER A 55 42.85 -105.08 73.51
CA SER A 55 43.77 -105.58 74.56
C SER A 55 45.05 -106.15 73.91
N PHE A 56 46.22 -106.38 74.50
CA PHE A 56 46.77 -106.48 75.86
C PHE A 56 48.27 -106.12 75.77
N GLY A 57 48.88 -105.63 76.87
CA GLY A 57 50.34 -105.44 76.95
C GLY A 57 50.85 -104.80 78.24
N ARG A 58 50.74 -105.56 79.34
CA ARG A 58 51.37 -105.47 80.69
C ARG A 58 52.57 -104.50 80.87
N GLY A 59 52.57 -103.75 81.98
CA GLY A 59 53.75 -103.05 82.54
C GLY A 59 53.37 -101.84 83.40
N ALA A 60 52.69 -102.05 84.52
CA ALA A 60 53.28 -101.96 85.86
C ALA A 60 53.45 -100.52 86.38
N GLY A 61 52.62 -100.17 87.37
CA GLY A 61 52.75 -98.96 88.17
C GLY A 61 51.40 -98.27 88.39
N LYS A 62 50.65 -98.70 89.41
CA LYS A 62 49.46 -97.97 89.90
C LYS A 62 49.90 -96.56 90.32
N PRO A 63 49.42 -95.47 89.69
CA PRO A 63 49.74 -94.15 90.19
C PRO A 63 48.93 -93.94 91.49
N SER A 64 49.62 -93.49 92.54
CA SER A 64 49.07 -93.18 93.86
C SER A 64 47.81 -92.31 93.77
N MET A 65 46.87 -92.42 94.74
CA MET A 65 45.67 -91.56 94.87
C MET A 65 45.97 -90.07 94.61
N HIS A 66 47.15 -89.60 94.99
CA HIS A 66 47.63 -88.24 94.72
C HIS A 66 47.75 -87.88 93.23
N SER A 67 48.09 -88.84 92.36
CA SER A 67 48.21 -88.61 90.92
C SER A 67 46.84 -88.47 90.24
N GLN A 68 45.84 -89.28 90.64
CA GLN A 68 44.46 -89.12 90.14
C GLN A 68 43.83 -87.82 90.64
N VAL A 69 44.09 -87.46 91.90
CA VAL A 69 43.67 -86.17 92.45
C VAL A 69 44.37 -85.01 91.73
N ALA A 70 45.66 -85.11 91.43
CA ALA A 70 46.38 -84.09 90.64
C ALA A 70 45.85 -83.99 89.20
N GLU A 71 45.46 -85.10 88.59
CA GLU A 71 44.87 -85.13 87.24
C GLU A 71 43.46 -84.52 87.22
N LEU A 72 42.62 -84.78 88.22
CA LEU A 72 41.33 -84.10 88.40
C LEU A 72 41.49 -82.60 88.68
N HIS A 73 42.47 -82.20 89.49
CA HIS A 73 42.77 -80.78 89.70
C HIS A 73 43.23 -80.09 88.41
N ARG A 74 44.06 -80.74 87.59
CA ARG A 74 44.43 -80.22 86.25
C ARG A 74 43.22 -80.13 85.32
N LYS A 75 42.32 -81.11 85.37
CA LYS A 75 41.09 -81.10 84.54
C LYS A 75 40.12 -80.00 84.99
N ILE A 76 39.98 -79.76 86.29
CA ILE A 76 39.20 -78.63 86.82
C ILE A 76 39.85 -77.31 86.40
N GLN A 77 41.17 -77.15 86.54
CA GLN A 77 41.88 -75.95 86.08
C GLN A 77 41.76 -75.71 84.58
N LEU A 78 41.82 -76.76 83.76
CA LEU A 78 41.59 -76.68 82.31
C LEU A 78 40.15 -76.27 82.01
N LEU A 79 39.15 -76.90 82.66
CA LEU A 79 37.75 -76.52 82.48
C LEU A 79 37.45 -75.10 82.99
N GLU A 80 38.12 -74.65 84.04
CA GLU A 80 38.05 -73.27 84.53
C GLU A 80 38.74 -72.29 83.58
N GLY A 81 39.87 -72.67 82.99
CA GLY A 81 40.57 -71.94 81.94
C GLY A 81 39.72 -71.81 80.68
N ASP A 82 39.14 -72.92 80.22
CA ASP A 82 38.21 -72.96 79.10
C ASP A 82 36.96 -72.13 79.38
N ARG A 83 36.37 -72.23 80.59
CA ARG A 83 35.23 -71.40 81.00
C ARG A 83 35.57 -69.92 80.99
N LYS A 84 36.76 -69.54 81.47
CA LYS A 84 37.25 -68.15 81.45
C LYS A 84 37.48 -67.67 80.02
N ALA A 85 38.17 -68.45 79.17
CA ALA A 85 38.40 -68.12 77.77
C ALA A 85 37.08 -68.00 76.97
N PHE A 86 36.11 -68.87 77.25
CA PHE A 86 34.78 -68.81 76.63
C PHE A 86 34.01 -67.56 77.09
N PHE A 87 34.09 -67.21 78.38
CA PHE A 87 33.47 -66.00 78.91
C PHE A 87 34.12 -64.74 78.33
N GLU A 88 35.45 -64.68 78.28
CA GLU A 88 36.20 -63.58 77.68
C GLU A 88 35.94 -63.44 76.18
N SER A 89 35.90 -64.56 75.44
CA SER A 89 35.53 -64.58 74.01
C SER A 89 34.09 -64.11 73.78
N SER A 90 33.15 -64.54 74.64
CA SER A 90 31.75 -64.09 74.58
C SER A 90 31.62 -62.61 74.89
N GLN A 91 32.30 -62.11 75.93
CA GLN A 91 32.32 -60.69 76.29
C GLN A 91 32.95 -59.83 75.18
N TRP A 92 34.03 -60.30 74.56
CA TRP A 92 34.64 -59.64 73.43
C TRP A 92 33.71 -59.61 72.20
N ASN A 93 33.05 -60.73 71.89
CA ASN A 93 32.06 -60.80 70.80
C ASN A 93 30.86 -59.88 71.06
N ILE A 94 30.39 -59.79 72.30
CA ILE A 94 29.31 -58.86 72.68
C ILE A 94 29.75 -57.42 72.47
N LYS A 95 30.97 -57.04 72.90
CA LYS A 95 31.51 -55.69 72.66
C LYS A 95 31.63 -55.37 71.18
N LYS A 96 32.19 -56.28 70.38
CA LYS A 96 32.29 -56.13 68.93
C LYS A 96 30.92 -56.02 68.25
N ASN A 97 29.94 -56.80 68.69
CA ASN A 97 28.56 -56.70 68.21
C ASN A 97 27.90 -55.36 68.63
N GLN A 98 28.19 -54.85 69.83
CA GLN A 98 27.72 -53.53 70.27
C GLN A 98 28.31 -52.39 69.44
N GLU A 99 29.61 -52.46 69.13
CA GLU A 99 30.30 -51.49 68.28
C GLU A 99 29.73 -51.50 66.86
N THR A 100 29.57 -52.68 66.25
CA THR A 100 28.98 -52.80 64.89
C THR A 100 27.53 -52.33 64.84
N ILE A 101 26.70 -52.62 65.85
CA ILE A 101 25.33 -52.09 65.95
C ILE A 101 25.36 -50.55 66.07
N SER A 102 26.33 -50.00 66.81
CA SER A 102 26.48 -48.55 66.97
C SER A 102 26.87 -47.89 65.65
N GLN A 103 27.83 -48.45 64.92
CA GLN A 103 28.22 -48.00 63.57
C GLN A 103 27.03 -48.05 62.59
N LEU A 104 26.32 -49.18 62.52
CA LEU A 104 25.14 -49.31 61.65
C LEU A 104 24.04 -48.31 62.00
N ARG A 105 23.85 -48.00 63.29
CA ARG A 105 22.89 -46.97 63.73
C ARG A 105 23.32 -45.57 63.30
N GLU A 106 24.61 -45.25 63.37
CA GLU A 106 25.15 -43.98 62.89
C GLU A 106 25.02 -43.86 61.37
N GLU A 107 25.33 -44.92 60.63
CA GLU A 107 25.12 -44.99 59.18
C GLU A 107 23.65 -44.83 58.80
N THR A 108 22.74 -45.49 59.53
CA THR A 108 21.29 -45.38 59.30
C THR A 108 20.83 -43.94 59.52
N LYS A 109 21.27 -43.28 60.59
CA LYS A 109 20.97 -41.85 60.83
C LYS A 109 21.54 -40.94 59.74
N ALA A 110 22.76 -41.21 59.28
CA ALA A 110 23.37 -40.44 58.21
C ALA A 110 22.61 -40.62 56.88
N LEU A 111 22.12 -41.82 56.59
CA LEU A 111 21.27 -42.09 55.42
C LEU A 111 19.90 -41.43 55.53
N GLU A 112 19.27 -41.44 56.72
CA GLU A 112 18.01 -40.72 56.98
C GLU A 112 18.13 -39.22 56.73
N LEU A 113 19.23 -38.60 57.20
CA LEU A 113 19.52 -37.18 56.94
C LEU A 113 19.71 -36.91 55.44
N LYS A 114 20.49 -37.74 54.74
CA LYS A 114 20.67 -37.62 53.29
C LYS A 114 19.35 -37.74 52.54
N LEU A 115 18.47 -38.66 52.96
CA LEU A 115 17.15 -38.83 52.35
C LEU A 115 16.29 -37.58 52.56
N LEU A 116 16.34 -36.99 53.76
CA LEU A 116 15.63 -35.74 54.07
C LEU A 116 16.12 -34.57 53.21
N ASP A 117 17.43 -34.44 53.01
CA ASP A 117 18.01 -33.38 52.18
C ASP A 117 17.66 -33.56 50.69
N LEU A 118 17.65 -34.81 50.21
CA LEU A 118 17.18 -35.14 48.86
C LEU A 118 15.69 -34.83 48.67
N LEU A 119 14.85 -35.09 49.67
CA LEU A 119 13.42 -34.75 49.63
C LEU A 119 13.20 -33.23 49.52
N LYS A 120 13.92 -32.43 50.32
CA LYS A 120 13.88 -30.96 50.21
C LYS A 120 14.34 -30.47 48.84
N ALA A 121 15.40 -31.07 48.29
CA ALA A 121 15.88 -30.73 46.96
C ALA A 121 14.83 -31.04 45.87
N LEU A 122 14.12 -32.16 46.01
CA LEU A 122 13.00 -32.54 45.15
C LEU A 122 11.85 -31.53 45.22
N GLU A 123 11.43 -31.12 46.42
CA GLU A 123 10.40 -30.09 46.61
C GLU A 123 10.78 -28.75 45.96
N HIS A 124 12.05 -28.34 46.09
CA HIS A 124 12.56 -27.14 45.42
C HIS A 124 12.55 -27.28 43.90
N LEU A 125 12.89 -28.44 43.36
CA LEU A 125 12.83 -28.71 41.92
C LEU A 125 11.38 -28.70 41.41
N ASP A 126 10.44 -29.30 42.14
CA ASP A 126 9.01 -29.28 41.80
C ASP A 126 8.45 -27.84 41.79
N HIS A 127 8.85 -27.01 42.76
CA HIS A 127 8.46 -25.61 42.78
C HIS A 127 8.99 -24.86 41.56
N ARG A 128 10.28 -25.03 41.24
CA ARG A 128 10.92 -24.42 40.05
C ARG A 128 10.26 -24.90 38.76
N LEU A 129 9.90 -26.19 38.66
CA LEU A 129 9.19 -26.74 37.51
C LEU A 129 7.79 -26.11 37.38
N SER A 130 7.05 -25.97 38.48
CA SER A 130 5.73 -25.32 38.50
C SER A 130 5.81 -23.86 38.02
N GLU A 131 6.81 -23.10 38.46
CA GLU A 131 7.05 -21.75 37.97
C GLU A 131 7.35 -21.71 36.47
N LYS A 132 8.19 -22.63 35.98
CA LYS A 132 8.52 -22.72 34.54
C LYS A 132 7.31 -23.10 33.69
N VAL A 133 6.45 -23.99 34.19
CA VAL A 133 5.18 -24.33 33.51
C VAL A 133 4.26 -23.12 33.44
N LYS A 134 4.13 -22.33 34.53
CA LYS A 134 3.36 -21.08 34.52
C LYS A 134 3.92 -20.07 33.51
N GLN A 135 5.24 -19.89 33.47
CA GLN A 135 5.91 -19.02 32.51
C GLN A 135 5.65 -19.47 31.06
N ARG A 136 5.79 -20.78 30.79
CA ARG A 136 5.50 -21.35 29.47
C ARG A 136 4.05 -21.13 29.07
N ASN A 137 3.10 -21.37 29.96
CA ASN A 137 1.67 -21.19 29.66
C ASN A 137 1.32 -19.71 29.40
N ALA A 138 1.95 -18.78 30.13
CA ALA A 138 1.80 -17.35 29.88
C ALA A 138 2.34 -16.94 28.50
N LEU A 139 3.51 -17.46 28.12
CA LEU A 139 4.09 -17.23 26.80
C LEU A 139 3.24 -17.85 25.68
N GLN A 140 2.74 -19.08 25.87
CA GLN A 140 1.83 -19.74 24.94
C GLN A 140 0.57 -18.90 24.72
N HIS A 141 -0.03 -18.38 25.79
CA HIS A 141 -1.18 -17.48 25.68
C HIS A 141 -0.84 -16.20 24.89
N GLN A 142 0.32 -15.59 25.14
CA GLN A 142 0.75 -14.43 24.36
C GLN A 142 0.95 -14.75 22.86
N VAL A 143 1.51 -15.92 22.54
CA VAL A 143 1.68 -16.35 21.14
C VAL A 143 0.33 -16.50 20.45
N VAL A 144 -0.65 -17.13 21.11
CA VAL A 144 -2.01 -17.28 20.55
C VAL A 144 -2.67 -15.92 20.31
N LEU A 145 -2.52 -14.96 21.24
CA LEU A 145 -3.04 -13.60 21.04
C LEU A 145 -2.37 -12.88 19.86
N ARG A 146 -1.03 -13.01 19.74
CA ARG A 146 -0.29 -12.42 18.62
C ARG A 146 -0.68 -13.05 17.28
N GLN A 147 -0.90 -14.37 17.25
CA GLN A 147 -1.40 -15.09 16.07
C GLN A 147 -2.79 -14.59 15.66
N ARG A 148 -3.74 -14.50 16.59
CA ARG A 148 -5.08 -13.95 16.30
C ARG A 148 -5.01 -12.51 15.77
N ARG A 149 -4.13 -11.67 16.34
CA ARG A 149 -3.97 -10.30 15.86
C ARG A 149 -3.38 -10.25 14.45
N LEU A 150 -2.46 -11.16 14.13
CA LEU A 150 -1.89 -11.29 12.79
C LEU A 150 -2.97 -11.70 11.78
N GLU A 151 -3.78 -12.72 12.10
CA GLU A 151 -4.89 -13.19 11.28
C GLU A 151 -5.93 -12.08 11.03
N GLU A 152 -6.28 -11.32 12.08
CA GLU A 152 -7.19 -10.18 11.99
C GLU A 152 -6.63 -9.09 11.04
N LEU A 153 -5.34 -8.76 11.15
CA LEU A 153 -4.70 -7.77 10.28
C LEU A 153 -4.60 -8.26 8.83
N GLN A 154 -4.35 -9.55 8.62
CA GLN A 154 -4.35 -10.16 7.29
C GLN A 154 -5.72 -10.09 6.64
N LEU A 155 -6.79 -10.40 7.39
CA LEU A 155 -8.18 -10.27 6.94
C LEU A 155 -8.53 -8.82 6.61
N GLN A 156 -8.14 -7.86 7.45
CA GLN A 156 -8.35 -6.43 7.17
C GLN A 156 -7.62 -5.99 5.90
N HIS A 157 -6.39 -6.46 5.68
CA HIS A 157 -5.64 -6.18 4.48
C HIS A 157 -6.30 -6.78 3.23
N SER A 158 -6.76 -8.04 3.28
CA SER A 158 -7.45 -8.67 2.15
C SER A 158 -8.77 -7.97 1.83
N LEU A 159 -9.55 -7.58 2.85
CA LEU A 159 -10.80 -6.85 2.65
C LEU A 159 -10.55 -5.49 2.01
N ARG A 160 -9.58 -4.71 2.52
CA ARG A 160 -9.22 -3.42 1.90
C ARG A 160 -8.76 -3.58 0.45
N HIS A 161 -7.96 -4.61 0.15
CA HIS A 161 -7.53 -4.86 -1.21
C HIS A 161 -8.73 -5.17 -2.12
N GLN A 162 -9.71 -5.92 -1.62
CA GLN A 162 -10.93 -6.24 -2.36
C GLN A 162 -11.82 -5.01 -2.56
N GLU A 163 -12.04 -4.20 -1.53
CA GLU A 163 -12.76 -2.92 -1.60
C GLU A 163 -12.12 -1.96 -2.60
N MET A 164 -10.79 -1.83 -2.60
CA MET A 164 -10.07 -0.99 -3.56
C MET A 164 -10.22 -1.51 -4.99
N ALA A 165 -10.21 -2.83 -5.20
CA ALA A 165 -10.43 -3.44 -6.51
C ALA A 165 -11.87 -3.21 -7.01
N GLU A 166 -12.87 -3.35 -6.13
CA GLU A 166 -14.28 -3.09 -6.44
C GLU A 166 -14.53 -1.60 -6.73
N ALA A 167 -13.91 -0.70 -5.96
CA ALA A 167 -13.94 0.74 -6.23
C ALA A 167 -13.29 1.08 -7.58
N GLN A 168 -12.15 0.46 -7.91
CA GLN A 168 -11.48 0.68 -9.19
C GLN A 168 -12.30 0.14 -10.38
N ASN A 169 -12.94 -1.03 -10.22
CA ASN A 169 -13.81 -1.58 -11.24
C ASN A 169 -15.06 -0.72 -11.46
N SER A 170 -15.74 -0.31 -10.39
CA SER A 170 -16.91 0.57 -10.49
C SER A 170 -16.57 1.94 -11.09
N HIS A 171 -15.43 2.54 -10.72
CA HIS A 171 -14.96 3.77 -11.37
C HIS A 171 -14.66 3.57 -12.86
N SER A 172 -14.05 2.44 -13.24
CA SER A 172 -13.78 2.09 -14.64
C SER A 172 -15.06 1.88 -15.44
N GLU A 173 -16.07 1.22 -14.86
CA GLU A 173 -17.38 1.01 -15.48
C GLU A 173 -18.12 2.33 -15.67
N VAL A 174 -18.21 3.17 -14.63
CA VAL A 174 -18.85 4.49 -14.73
C VAL A 174 -18.17 5.36 -15.78
N ALA A 175 -16.84 5.39 -15.82
CA ALA A 175 -16.11 6.16 -16.82
C ALA A 175 -16.37 5.66 -18.26
N LYS A 176 -16.52 4.34 -18.46
CA LYS A 176 -16.88 3.78 -19.77
C LYS A 176 -18.30 4.15 -20.17
N ASP A 177 -19.25 4.05 -19.25
CA ASP A 177 -20.64 4.40 -19.49
C ASP A 177 -20.80 5.90 -19.81
N GLU A 178 -20.10 6.76 -19.07
CA GLU A 178 -20.04 8.20 -19.35
C GLU A 178 -19.42 8.48 -20.73
N SER A 179 -18.34 7.79 -21.09
CA SER A 179 -17.72 7.92 -22.42
C SER A 179 -18.69 7.54 -23.53
N LEU A 180 -19.39 6.42 -23.40
CA LEU A 180 -20.40 5.98 -24.37
C LEU A 180 -21.58 6.95 -24.44
N HIS A 181 -22.02 7.50 -23.30
CA HIS A 181 -23.09 8.49 -23.27
C HIS A 181 -22.69 9.78 -24.00
N LEU A 182 -21.47 10.26 -23.76
CA LEU A 182 -20.93 11.45 -24.43
C LEU A 182 -20.77 11.22 -25.94
N GLU A 183 -20.29 10.04 -26.35
CA GLU A 183 -20.15 9.69 -27.76
C GLU A 183 -21.51 9.67 -28.46
N ASN A 184 -22.52 9.02 -27.86
CA ASN A 184 -23.90 9.01 -28.39
C ASN A 184 -24.50 10.41 -28.50
N ARG A 185 -24.27 11.27 -27.51
CA ARG A 185 -24.72 12.67 -27.55
C ARG A 185 -24.02 13.45 -28.67
N LEU A 186 -22.73 13.22 -28.86
CA LEU A 186 -21.95 13.84 -29.93
C LEU A 186 -22.50 13.42 -31.29
N TYR A 187 -22.74 12.12 -31.53
CA TYR A 187 -23.37 11.64 -32.77
C TYR A 187 -24.73 12.30 -33.05
N PHE A 188 -25.58 12.45 -32.03
CA PHE A 188 -26.87 13.13 -32.19
C PHE A 188 -26.70 14.60 -32.59
N MET A 189 -25.80 15.32 -31.92
CA MET A 189 -25.51 16.72 -32.24
C MET A 189 -24.91 16.87 -33.63
N GLU A 190 -24.00 15.99 -34.04
CA GLU A 190 -23.45 15.97 -35.40
C GLU A 190 -24.54 15.74 -36.45
N ALA A 191 -25.45 14.79 -36.21
CA ALA A 191 -26.58 14.54 -37.11
C ALA A 191 -27.51 15.74 -37.22
N GLU A 192 -27.76 16.49 -36.14
CA GLU A 192 -28.55 17.72 -36.16
C GLU A 192 -27.83 18.86 -36.91
N VAL A 193 -26.53 19.02 -36.72
CA VAL A 193 -25.72 19.98 -37.49
C VAL A 193 -25.75 19.64 -38.99
N VAL A 194 -25.67 18.36 -39.35
CA VAL A 194 -25.78 17.94 -40.75
C VAL A 194 -27.17 18.24 -41.30
N ARG A 195 -28.25 17.94 -40.56
CA ARG A 195 -29.62 18.25 -40.99
C ARG A 195 -29.83 19.74 -41.23
N THR A 196 -29.45 20.58 -40.28
CA THR A 196 -29.60 22.05 -40.38
C THR A 196 -28.77 22.64 -41.51
N LYS A 197 -27.59 22.10 -41.82
CA LYS A 197 -26.83 22.48 -43.02
C LYS A 197 -27.58 22.20 -44.32
N HIS A 198 -28.15 21.00 -44.46
CA HIS A 198 -28.95 20.65 -45.64
C HIS A 198 -30.20 21.52 -45.77
N GLU A 199 -30.88 21.82 -44.65
CA GLU A 199 -32.03 22.74 -44.63
C GLU A 199 -31.63 24.15 -45.08
N LEU A 200 -30.49 24.65 -44.61
CA LEU A 200 -29.96 25.95 -45.01
C LEU A 200 -29.61 25.98 -46.51
N GLU A 201 -28.96 24.94 -47.03
CA GLU A 201 -28.68 24.80 -48.46
C GLU A 201 -29.97 24.79 -49.30
N ALA A 202 -30.99 24.06 -48.86
CA ALA A 202 -32.30 24.04 -49.52
C ALA A 202 -32.97 25.43 -49.53
N LEU A 203 -32.94 26.15 -48.40
CA LEU A 203 -33.47 27.51 -48.31
C LEU A 203 -32.70 28.49 -49.19
N HIS A 204 -31.38 28.32 -49.30
CA HIS A 204 -30.55 29.12 -50.20
C HIS A 204 -30.95 28.92 -51.67
N LEU A 205 -31.21 27.67 -52.09
CA LEU A 205 -31.68 27.38 -53.44
C LEU A 205 -33.03 28.04 -53.72
N VAL A 206 -34.00 27.91 -52.80
CA VAL A 206 -35.32 28.54 -52.93
C VAL A 206 -35.20 30.07 -52.99
N ASN A 207 -34.30 30.67 -52.21
CA ASN A 207 -34.06 32.11 -52.26
C ASN A 207 -33.47 32.53 -53.61
N GLN A 208 -32.49 31.80 -54.15
CA GLN A 208 -31.94 32.05 -55.48
C GLN A 208 -33.03 31.95 -56.57
N GLU A 209 -33.89 30.94 -56.51
CA GLU A 209 -35.03 30.80 -57.42
C GLU A 209 -36.00 31.98 -57.31
N ALA A 210 -36.31 32.42 -56.09
CA ALA A 210 -37.17 33.59 -55.85
C ALA A 210 -36.55 34.90 -56.38
N LEU A 211 -35.23 35.08 -56.22
CA LEU A 211 -34.50 36.22 -56.78
C LEU A 211 -34.53 36.19 -58.31
N ASN A 212 -34.25 35.05 -58.92
CA ASN A 212 -34.32 34.87 -60.37
C ASN A 212 -35.74 35.15 -60.90
N ALA A 213 -36.78 34.64 -60.23
CA ALA A 213 -38.17 34.90 -60.59
C ALA A 213 -38.52 36.39 -60.50
N ARG A 214 -38.04 37.08 -59.46
CA ARG A 214 -38.21 38.54 -59.31
C ARG A 214 -37.52 39.31 -60.44
N GLU A 215 -36.30 38.93 -60.81
CA GLU A 215 -35.57 39.57 -61.91
C GLU A 215 -36.27 39.37 -63.26
N ILE A 216 -36.76 38.15 -63.53
CA ILE A 216 -37.55 37.85 -64.72
C ILE A 216 -38.82 38.71 -64.76
N ALA A 217 -39.56 38.79 -63.65
CA ALA A 217 -40.77 39.60 -63.57
C ALA A 217 -40.47 41.10 -63.76
N LYS A 218 -39.37 41.60 -63.19
CA LYS A 218 -38.92 42.99 -63.38
C LYS A 218 -38.58 43.28 -64.84
N ASN A 219 -37.86 42.38 -65.51
CA ASN A 219 -37.50 42.53 -66.92
C ASN A 219 -38.73 42.48 -67.83
N GLN A 220 -39.69 41.58 -67.54
CA GLN A 220 -40.96 41.51 -68.26
C GLN A 220 -41.78 42.80 -68.08
N LEU A 221 -41.87 43.32 -66.85
CA LEU A 221 -42.56 44.57 -66.57
C LEU A 221 -41.93 45.73 -67.34
N GLN A 222 -40.60 45.87 -67.30
CA GLN A 222 -39.89 46.91 -68.04
C GLN A 222 -40.18 46.84 -69.54
N TYR A 223 -40.15 45.64 -70.14
CA TYR A 223 -40.48 45.46 -71.56
C TYR A 223 -41.93 45.91 -71.87
N LEU A 224 -42.90 45.53 -71.03
CA LEU A 224 -44.29 45.94 -71.19
C LEU A 224 -44.47 47.46 -71.01
N GLU A 225 -43.81 48.07 -70.04
CA GLU A 225 -43.82 49.53 -69.85
C GLU A 225 -43.26 50.26 -71.08
N GLU A 226 -42.12 49.83 -71.60
CA GLU A 226 -41.53 50.43 -72.78
C GLU A 226 -42.43 50.29 -74.02
N THR A 227 -43.08 49.13 -74.20
CA THR A 227 -44.04 48.94 -75.30
C THR A 227 -45.27 49.84 -75.15
N LEU A 228 -45.83 49.96 -73.94
CA LEU A 228 -46.93 50.88 -73.66
C LEU A 228 -46.55 52.34 -73.92
N VAL A 229 -45.35 52.76 -73.52
CA VAL A 229 -44.84 54.11 -73.80
C VAL A 229 -44.67 54.34 -75.30
N ARG A 230 -44.14 53.36 -76.05
CA ARG A 230 -44.02 53.44 -77.52
C ARG A 230 -45.39 53.56 -78.18
N GLU A 231 -46.37 52.76 -77.78
CA GLU A 231 -47.74 52.82 -78.31
C GLU A 231 -48.46 54.12 -77.94
N ARG A 232 -48.30 54.60 -76.71
CA ARG A 232 -48.80 55.92 -76.28
C ARG A 232 -48.23 57.04 -77.15
N LYS A 233 -46.92 57.05 -77.41
CA LYS A 233 -46.29 58.03 -78.31
C LYS A 233 -46.81 57.94 -79.75
N LYS A 234 -47.12 56.75 -80.27
CA LYS A 234 -47.77 56.60 -81.59
C LYS A 234 -49.17 57.21 -81.59
N ARG A 235 -49.99 56.92 -80.56
CA ARG A 235 -51.34 57.48 -80.41
C ARG A 235 -51.31 59.00 -80.24
N GLU A 236 -50.40 59.54 -79.45
CA GLU A 236 -50.23 60.99 -79.27
C GLU A 236 -49.85 61.69 -80.58
N ARG A 237 -48.96 61.09 -81.39
CA ARG A 237 -48.67 61.58 -82.75
C ARG A 237 -49.93 61.60 -83.63
N TYR A 238 -50.68 60.50 -83.67
CA TYR A 238 -51.93 60.42 -84.44
C TYR A 238 -52.98 61.45 -83.98
N ILE A 239 -53.19 61.59 -82.66
CA ILE A 239 -54.10 62.61 -82.10
C ILE A 239 -53.64 64.01 -82.48
N SER A 240 -52.33 64.28 -82.41
CA SER A 240 -51.77 65.58 -82.79
C SER A 240 -51.99 65.89 -84.27
N GLU A 241 -51.81 64.91 -85.16
CA GLU A 241 -52.13 65.06 -86.58
C GLU A 241 -53.63 65.30 -86.83
N CYS A 242 -54.51 64.56 -86.14
CA CYS A 242 -55.96 64.78 -86.22
C CYS A 242 -56.36 66.17 -85.73
N LYS A 243 -55.75 66.65 -84.63
CA LYS A 243 -55.95 68.02 -84.12
C LYS A 243 -55.50 69.08 -85.13
N LYS A 244 -54.32 68.92 -85.75
CA LYS A 244 -53.85 69.83 -86.81
C LYS A 244 -54.84 69.90 -87.98
N ARG A 245 -55.31 68.75 -88.48
CA ARG A 245 -56.32 68.72 -89.55
C ARG A 245 -57.65 69.35 -89.11
N ALA A 246 -58.05 69.16 -87.86
CA ALA A 246 -59.25 69.80 -87.30
C ALA A 246 -59.08 71.32 -87.17
N GLU A 247 -57.91 71.80 -86.76
CA GLU A 247 -57.56 73.22 -86.68
C GLU A 247 -57.48 73.87 -88.07
N GLU A 248 -56.92 73.19 -89.07
CA GLU A 248 -56.90 73.62 -90.48
C GLU A 248 -58.33 73.78 -91.01
N ARG A 249 -59.20 72.77 -90.80
CA ARG A 249 -60.64 72.85 -91.13
C ARG A 249 -61.36 73.92 -90.33
N LYS A 250 -60.99 74.15 -89.07
CA LYS A 250 -61.56 75.23 -88.26
C LYS A 250 -61.15 76.60 -88.79
N LEU A 251 -59.90 76.78 -89.23
CA LEU A 251 -59.46 78.03 -89.86
C LEU A 251 -60.15 78.24 -91.21
N GLU A 252 -60.41 77.18 -91.96
CA GLU A 252 -61.22 77.21 -93.19
C GLU A 252 -62.69 77.54 -92.90
N ASN A 253 -63.31 76.86 -91.94
CA ASN A 253 -64.65 77.18 -91.45
C ASN A 253 -64.71 78.60 -90.87
N GLN A 254 -63.70 79.09 -90.15
CA GLN A 254 -63.65 80.47 -89.67
C GLN A 254 -63.48 81.48 -90.81
N ARG A 255 -62.81 81.11 -91.91
CA ARG A 255 -62.79 81.91 -93.15
C ARG A 255 -64.18 81.93 -93.81
N MET A 256 -64.97 80.85 -93.66
CA MET A 256 -66.36 80.75 -94.14
C MET A 256 -67.38 81.41 -93.18
N GLU A 257 -67.22 81.30 -91.86
CA GLU A 257 -68.08 81.86 -90.80
C GLU A 257 -67.87 83.37 -90.65
N ARG A 258 -66.70 83.91 -91.03
CA ARG A 258 -66.52 85.36 -91.21
C ARG A 258 -67.37 85.95 -92.35
N LYS A 259 -68.17 85.15 -93.07
CA LYS A 259 -69.21 85.60 -94.03
C LYS A 259 -70.65 85.43 -93.54
N THR A 260 -70.90 84.94 -92.33
CA THR A 260 -72.26 84.78 -91.79
C THR A 260 -72.27 85.02 -90.28
N HIS A 261 -72.82 86.16 -89.86
CA HIS A 261 -72.94 86.55 -88.45
C HIS A 261 -74.41 86.63 -88.01
N ARG A 262 -74.64 86.14 -86.78
CA ARG A 262 -75.71 86.44 -85.78
C ARG A 262 -77.04 85.69 -86.03
N GLU A 263 -77.78 85.22 -85.02
CA GLU A 263 -78.32 85.95 -83.86
C GLU A 263 -78.84 85.04 -82.70
N HIS A 264 -78.91 85.63 -81.48
CA HIS A 264 -79.93 85.52 -80.39
C HIS A 264 -80.10 84.22 -79.52
N LEU A 265 -80.57 84.20 -78.26
CA LEU A 265 -80.94 85.15 -77.17
C LEU A 265 -81.66 84.38 -76.01
N LEU A 266 -81.32 84.70 -74.73
CA LEU A 266 -82.10 84.62 -73.43
C LEU A 266 -82.75 83.26 -72.99
N LEU A 267 -83.02 82.92 -71.72
CA LEU A 267 -83.42 83.64 -70.50
C LEU A 267 -82.98 82.90 -69.21
N GLN A 268 -82.69 83.68 -68.16
CA GLN A 268 -82.71 83.32 -66.73
C GLN A 268 -84.15 83.41 -66.16
N SER A 269 -84.43 82.75 -65.04
CA SER A 269 -84.95 83.42 -63.81
C SER A 269 -85.19 82.46 -62.65
N GLU A 270 -84.72 82.87 -61.47
CA GLU A 270 -85.06 82.40 -60.12
C GLU A 270 -86.46 82.87 -59.69
N ASP A 271 -87.02 82.28 -58.63
CA ASP A 271 -87.31 82.94 -57.33
C ASP A 271 -88.55 82.41 -56.55
N THR A 272 -88.32 82.08 -55.27
CA THR A 272 -89.10 82.35 -54.00
C THR A 272 -90.63 82.12 -53.91
N ILE A 273 -91.33 81.92 -52.78
CA ILE A 273 -91.20 81.80 -51.31
C ILE A 273 -92.60 81.25 -50.84
N GLN A 274 -92.75 80.61 -49.66
CA GLN A 274 -93.69 80.97 -48.55
C GLN A 274 -94.06 79.85 -47.56
N ASP A 275 -94.32 80.32 -46.32
CA ASP A 275 -94.43 79.66 -45.03
C ASP A 275 -95.76 78.98 -44.66
N SER A 276 -95.69 78.02 -43.74
CA SER A 276 -96.72 77.74 -42.73
C SER A 276 -96.09 77.56 -41.35
N LEU A 277 -96.59 78.30 -40.36
CA LEU A 277 -96.14 78.32 -38.96
C LEU A 277 -97.26 77.79 -38.06
N HIS A 278 -97.01 76.64 -37.42
CA HIS A 278 -97.24 76.36 -35.99
C HIS A 278 -97.08 74.88 -35.58
N ALA A 279 -96.61 74.00 -36.49
CA ALA A 279 -96.03 72.70 -36.14
C ALA A 279 -94.48 72.72 -36.05
N LYS A 280 -93.85 73.85 -36.44
CA LYS A 280 -92.41 73.96 -36.68
C LYS A 280 -91.56 74.04 -35.42
N GLU A 281 -92.05 74.45 -34.26
CA GLU A 281 -91.16 74.76 -33.12
C GLU A 281 -90.65 73.49 -32.39
N GLU A 282 -91.51 72.49 -32.17
CA GLU A 282 -91.06 71.18 -31.67
C GLU A 282 -90.24 70.42 -32.71
N GLU A 283 -90.61 70.54 -33.99
CA GLU A 283 -89.87 69.93 -35.08
C GLU A 283 -88.51 70.61 -35.30
N LEU A 284 -88.40 71.92 -35.07
CA LEU A 284 -87.14 72.66 -35.05
C LEU A 284 -86.30 72.32 -33.84
N ARG A 285 -86.88 72.07 -32.66
CA ARG A 285 -86.11 71.55 -31.51
C ARG A 285 -85.62 70.12 -31.74
N ARG A 286 -86.45 69.25 -32.31
CA ARG A 286 -86.04 67.88 -32.71
C ARG A 286 -84.98 67.93 -33.82
N ARG A 287 -85.15 68.77 -34.84
CA ARG A 287 -84.17 69.01 -35.92
C ARG A 287 -82.89 69.67 -35.43
N TRP A 288 -82.97 70.61 -34.49
CA TRP A 288 -81.81 71.26 -33.88
C TRP A 288 -81.04 70.27 -33.00
N SER A 289 -81.73 69.42 -32.23
CA SER A 289 -81.12 68.34 -31.48
C SER A 289 -80.48 67.28 -32.40
N MET A 290 -81.16 66.92 -33.50
CA MET A 290 -80.60 66.06 -34.55
C MET A 290 -79.37 66.69 -35.21
N TYR A 291 -79.45 67.97 -35.57
CA TYR A 291 -78.34 68.71 -36.18
C TYR A 291 -77.17 68.85 -35.19
N GLN A 292 -77.41 69.12 -33.92
CA GLN A 292 -76.36 69.15 -32.90
C GLN A 292 -75.71 67.77 -32.74
N MET A 293 -76.51 66.70 -32.72
CA MET A 293 -75.97 65.34 -32.68
C MET A 293 -75.14 65.01 -33.93
N GLU A 294 -75.62 65.41 -35.11
CA GLU A 294 -74.94 65.23 -36.41
C GLU A 294 -73.62 66.00 -36.46
N VAL A 295 -73.60 67.27 -36.02
CA VAL A 295 -72.38 68.09 -35.92
C VAL A 295 -71.37 67.48 -34.95
N ILE A 296 -71.82 66.90 -33.83
CA ILE A 296 -70.93 66.19 -32.90
C ILE A 296 -70.39 64.91 -33.55
N PHE A 297 -71.23 64.15 -34.24
CA PHE A 297 -70.81 62.93 -34.95
C PHE A 297 -69.87 63.24 -36.12
N ASP A 298 -70.07 64.32 -36.87
CA ASP A 298 -69.18 64.75 -37.95
C ASP A 298 -67.81 65.14 -37.41
N LYS A 299 -67.74 65.84 -36.26
CA LYS A 299 -66.46 66.09 -35.57
C LYS A 299 -65.75 64.80 -35.15
N VAL A 300 -66.49 63.83 -34.62
CA VAL A 300 -65.93 62.52 -34.24
C VAL A 300 -65.47 61.74 -35.48
N LYS A 301 -66.26 61.80 -36.55
CA LYS A 301 -66.00 61.16 -37.84
C LYS A 301 -64.76 61.73 -38.52
N ASP A 302 -64.59 63.05 -38.51
CA ASP A 302 -63.40 63.75 -39.01
C ASP A 302 -62.17 63.40 -38.17
N ALA A 303 -62.29 63.40 -36.83
CA ALA A 303 -61.20 63.02 -35.93
C ALA A 303 -60.79 61.54 -36.05
N THR A 304 -61.72 60.66 -36.41
CA THR A 304 -61.47 59.22 -36.63
C THR A 304 -61.19 58.86 -38.09
N GLY A 305 -61.24 59.83 -39.01
CA GLY A 305 -60.99 59.66 -40.45
C GLY A 305 -61.93 58.65 -41.13
N THR A 306 -63.19 58.58 -40.70
CA THR A 306 -64.17 57.61 -41.24
C THR A 306 -65.20 58.29 -42.14
N ALA A 307 -65.73 57.57 -43.14
CA ALA A 307 -66.69 58.15 -44.10
C ALA A 307 -68.16 58.09 -43.64
N GLU A 308 -68.48 57.29 -42.62
CA GLU A 308 -69.87 57.05 -42.19
C GLU A 308 -69.97 56.84 -40.67
N SER A 309 -70.97 57.46 -40.02
CA SER A 309 -71.11 57.49 -38.56
C SER A 309 -71.25 56.11 -37.92
N HIS A 310 -71.86 55.14 -38.60
CA HIS A 310 -71.96 53.76 -38.11
C HIS A 310 -70.59 53.04 -38.09
N SER A 311 -69.67 53.39 -38.99
CA SER A 311 -68.34 52.77 -39.03
C SER A 311 -67.48 53.14 -37.82
N VAL A 312 -67.65 54.36 -37.30
CA VAL A 312 -67.07 54.81 -36.03
C VAL A 312 -67.49 53.89 -34.90
N VAL A 313 -68.81 53.68 -34.74
CA VAL A 313 -69.37 52.84 -33.67
C VAL A 313 -68.86 51.40 -33.78
N ARG A 314 -68.82 50.81 -34.98
CA ARG A 314 -68.27 49.45 -35.17
C ARG A 314 -66.79 49.36 -34.78
N ARG A 315 -66.00 50.39 -35.10
CA ARG A 315 -64.55 50.42 -34.78
C ARG A 315 -64.33 50.57 -33.27
N PHE A 316 -65.11 51.40 -32.58
CA PHE A 316 -65.09 51.51 -31.12
C PHE A 316 -65.50 50.21 -30.43
N LEU A 317 -66.56 49.56 -30.92
CA LEU A 317 -67.00 48.27 -30.38
C LEU A 317 -65.94 47.17 -30.62
N ALA A 318 -65.33 47.11 -31.80
CA ALA A 318 -64.25 46.17 -32.10
C ALA A 318 -62.94 46.47 -31.32
N GLN A 319 -62.70 47.73 -30.96
CA GLN A 319 -61.52 48.15 -30.21
C GLN A 319 -61.57 47.67 -28.74
N GLY A 320 -62.76 47.47 -28.17
CA GLY A 320 -62.93 46.95 -26.80
C GLY A 320 -62.23 45.61 -26.59
N ASP A 321 -62.42 44.66 -27.51
CA ASP A 321 -61.80 43.33 -27.44
C ASP A 321 -60.27 43.42 -27.61
N THR A 322 -59.80 44.29 -28.51
CA THR A 322 -58.36 44.50 -28.69
C THR A 322 -57.71 45.14 -27.46
N PHE A 323 -58.40 46.06 -26.80
CA PHE A 323 -57.93 46.69 -25.57
C PHE A 323 -57.88 45.68 -24.41
N ALA A 324 -58.94 44.87 -24.25
CA ALA A 324 -58.97 43.81 -23.25
C ALA A 324 -57.80 42.82 -23.45
N LYS A 325 -57.57 42.38 -24.69
CA LYS A 325 -56.44 41.50 -25.03
C LYS A 325 -55.07 42.13 -24.78
N LEU A 326 -54.92 43.44 -25.04
CA LEU A 326 -53.68 44.15 -24.71
C LEU A 326 -53.48 44.29 -23.20
N GLN A 327 -54.56 44.47 -22.44
CA GLN A 327 -54.51 44.56 -20.99
C GLN A 327 -54.17 43.22 -20.36
N THR A 328 -54.67 42.10 -20.88
CA THR A 328 -54.25 40.76 -20.43
C THR A 328 -52.78 40.50 -20.76
N LEU A 329 -52.34 40.75 -21.99
CA LEU A 329 -50.94 40.61 -22.38
C LEU A 329 -50.01 41.50 -21.55
N LYS A 330 -50.44 42.71 -21.18
CA LYS A 330 -49.70 43.59 -20.28
C LYS A 330 -49.55 42.95 -18.89
N SER A 331 -50.65 42.45 -18.33
CA SER A 331 -50.62 41.81 -17.00
C SER A 331 -49.78 40.52 -16.99
N GLU A 332 -49.83 39.72 -18.05
CA GLU A 332 -49.00 38.51 -18.22
C GLU A 332 -47.52 38.88 -18.36
N ASN A 333 -47.20 39.92 -19.12
CA ASN A 333 -45.83 40.43 -19.24
C ASN A 333 -45.31 40.99 -17.90
N GLU A 334 -46.15 41.66 -17.12
CA GLU A 334 -45.77 42.16 -15.79
C GLU A 334 -45.49 40.99 -14.83
N GLN A 335 -46.31 39.94 -14.86
CA GLN A 335 -46.10 38.72 -14.04
C GLN A 335 -44.83 37.97 -14.46
N THR A 336 -44.62 37.77 -15.75
CA THR A 336 -43.39 37.12 -16.28
C THR A 336 -42.15 37.95 -15.97
N LEU A 337 -42.23 39.27 -16.02
CA LEU A 337 -41.11 40.14 -15.65
C LEU A 337 -40.77 40.05 -14.15
N VAL A 338 -41.78 39.92 -13.28
CA VAL A 338 -41.56 39.72 -11.83
C VAL A 338 -40.92 38.36 -11.55
N THR A 339 -41.43 37.28 -12.16
CA THR A 339 -40.87 35.93 -11.99
C THR A 339 -39.42 35.86 -12.49
N LEU A 340 -39.13 36.36 -13.69
CA LEU A 340 -37.77 36.44 -14.23
C LEU A 340 -36.83 37.27 -13.35
N LYS A 341 -37.31 38.35 -12.72
CA LYS A 341 -36.52 39.13 -11.75
C LYS A 341 -36.19 38.33 -10.49
N GLN A 342 -37.14 37.52 -10.00
CA GLN A 342 -36.92 36.66 -8.84
C GLN A 342 -35.94 35.54 -9.16
N GLU A 343 -36.11 34.86 -10.30
CA GLU A 343 -35.20 33.82 -10.78
C GLU A 343 -33.78 34.35 -10.98
N LYS A 344 -33.64 35.54 -11.60
CA LYS A 344 -32.33 36.20 -11.72
C LYS A 344 -31.66 36.39 -10.36
N GLN A 345 -32.41 36.87 -9.35
CA GLN A 345 -31.86 37.06 -8.01
C GLN A 345 -31.51 35.73 -7.33
N GLN A 346 -32.29 34.68 -7.54
CA GLN A 346 -31.99 33.34 -7.02
C GLN A 346 -30.70 32.80 -7.64
N LEU A 347 -30.60 32.82 -8.97
CA LEU A 347 -29.40 32.38 -9.69
C LEU A 347 -28.16 33.19 -9.31
N GLN A 348 -28.30 34.50 -9.06
CA GLN A 348 -27.19 35.33 -8.58
C GLN A 348 -26.68 34.88 -7.20
N ARG A 349 -27.58 34.58 -6.26
CA ARG A 349 -27.19 34.07 -4.93
C ARG A 349 -26.56 32.69 -5.02
N GLU A 350 -27.07 31.81 -5.88
CA GLU A 350 -26.48 30.49 -6.12
C GLU A 350 -25.07 30.60 -6.70
N LEU A 351 -24.87 31.51 -7.66
CA LEU A 351 -23.55 31.77 -8.24
C LEU A 351 -22.58 32.32 -7.19
N GLU A 352 -23.00 33.25 -6.35
CA GLU A 352 -22.18 33.77 -5.24
C GLU A 352 -21.83 32.65 -4.25
N ASN A 353 -22.82 31.86 -3.83
CA ASN A 353 -22.61 30.72 -2.95
C ASN A 353 -21.62 29.72 -3.54
N LEU A 354 -21.76 29.36 -4.82
CA LEU A 354 -20.85 28.45 -5.51
C LEU A 354 -19.45 29.06 -5.67
N LYS A 355 -19.35 30.36 -5.96
CA LYS A 355 -18.06 31.04 -6.08
C LYS A 355 -17.28 30.98 -4.76
N TYR A 356 -17.91 31.39 -3.66
CA TYR A 356 -17.23 31.46 -2.37
C TYR A 356 -17.06 30.09 -1.69
N SER A 357 -18.02 29.18 -1.82
CA SER A 357 -17.89 27.82 -1.28
C SER A 357 -16.96 26.94 -2.14
N GLY A 358 -16.96 27.13 -3.46
CA GLY A 358 -16.04 26.47 -4.39
C GLY A 358 -14.60 26.87 -4.13
N GLU A 359 -14.31 28.16 -3.97
CA GLU A 359 -12.96 28.64 -3.63
C GLU A 359 -12.49 28.09 -2.25
N ALA A 360 -13.36 28.12 -1.23
CA ALA A 360 -13.03 27.60 0.10
C ALA A 360 -12.75 26.09 0.09
N THR A 361 -13.56 25.30 -0.64
CA THR A 361 -13.36 23.85 -0.78
C THR A 361 -12.09 23.53 -1.56
N MET A 362 -11.82 24.24 -2.65
CA MET A 362 -10.58 24.07 -3.44
C MET A 362 -9.33 24.40 -2.61
N VAL A 363 -9.34 25.50 -1.86
CA VAL A 363 -8.21 25.86 -0.98
C VAL A 363 -8.01 24.83 0.14
N SER A 364 -9.10 24.33 0.72
CA SER A 364 -9.03 23.25 1.73
C SER A 364 -8.45 21.96 1.15
N GLN A 365 -8.91 21.55 -0.03
CA GLN A 365 -8.40 20.38 -0.75
C GLN A 365 -6.92 20.55 -1.12
N GLN A 366 -6.51 21.72 -1.60
CA GLN A 366 -5.11 22.02 -1.91
C GLN A 366 -4.21 21.93 -0.66
N LYS A 367 -4.68 22.42 0.50
CA LYS A 367 -3.95 22.29 1.77
C LYS A 367 -3.80 20.83 2.18
N LEU A 368 -4.87 20.04 2.11
CA LEU A 368 -4.83 18.61 2.43
C LEU A 368 -3.90 17.84 1.48
N GLN A 369 -3.90 18.18 0.18
CA GLN A 369 -2.96 17.62 -0.79
C GLN A 369 -1.50 17.98 -0.46
N ALA A 370 -1.24 19.24 -0.10
CA ALA A 370 0.10 19.68 0.30
C ALA A 370 0.59 18.96 1.57
N GLU A 371 -0.27 18.82 2.59
CA GLU A 371 0.04 18.06 3.81
C GLU A 371 0.31 16.59 3.52
N ALA A 372 -0.49 15.96 2.65
CA ALA A 372 -0.28 14.57 2.24
C ALA A 372 1.04 14.40 1.48
N GLN A 373 1.38 15.31 0.56
CA GLN A 373 2.66 15.33 -0.14
C GLN A 373 3.84 15.52 0.81
N GLU A 374 3.69 16.38 1.83
CA GLU A 374 4.73 16.57 2.82
C GLU A 374 4.95 15.32 3.68
N ARG A 375 3.86 14.68 4.14
CA ARG A 375 3.94 13.39 4.86
C ARG A 375 4.59 12.31 4.00
N LEU A 376 4.25 12.23 2.72
CA LEU A 376 4.87 11.29 1.79
C LEU A 376 6.39 11.53 1.70
N LYS A 377 6.82 12.79 1.51
CA LYS A 377 8.25 13.15 1.46
C LYS A 377 8.97 12.80 2.77
N GLN A 378 8.32 12.97 3.93
CA GLN A 378 8.89 12.59 5.21
C GLN A 378 9.07 11.07 5.32
N GLU A 379 8.08 10.28 4.90
CA GLU A 379 8.18 8.81 4.90
C GLU A 379 9.19 8.29 3.87
N GLU A 380 9.32 8.93 2.70
CA GLU A 380 10.37 8.61 1.73
C GLU A 380 11.77 8.86 2.30
N ARG A 381 11.98 9.96 3.03
CA ARG A 381 13.24 10.24 3.72
C ARG A 381 13.53 9.20 4.79
N ARG A 382 12.55 8.86 5.63
CA ARG A 382 12.70 7.80 6.65
C ARG A 382 13.06 6.45 6.03
N ARG A 383 12.41 6.10 4.92
CA ARG A 383 12.73 4.87 4.18
C ARG A 383 14.16 4.91 3.64
N ALA A 384 14.59 6.01 3.04
CA ALA A 384 15.95 6.16 2.53
C ALA A 384 16.99 6.02 3.66
N GLU A 385 16.77 6.68 4.80
CA GLU A 385 17.63 6.58 5.97
C GLU A 385 17.71 5.14 6.52
N ALA A 386 16.57 4.44 6.58
CA ALA A 386 16.53 3.04 7.01
C ALA A 386 17.25 2.10 6.01
N GLN A 387 17.11 2.35 4.71
CA GLN A 387 17.83 1.61 3.67
C GLN A 387 19.35 1.83 3.77
N ASP A 388 19.77 3.08 3.95
CA ASP A 388 21.16 3.45 4.19
C ASP A 388 21.74 2.76 5.43
N GLN A 389 20.98 2.71 6.53
CA GLN A 389 21.38 2.01 7.75
C GLN A 389 21.50 0.50 7.50
N LEU A 390 20.55 -0.10 6.79
CA LEU A 390 20.59 -1.51 6.42
C LEU A 390 21.79 -1.84 5.53
N GLU A 391 22.09 -1.01 4.54
CA GLU A 391 23.27 -1.22 3.69
C GLU A 391 24.57 -1.11 4.49
N ARG A 392 24.67 -0.15 5.42
CA ARG A 392 25.85 -0.02 6.30
C ARG A 392 26.01 -1.24 7.20
N THR A 393 24.94 -1.75 7.79
CA THR A 393 25.01 -2.94 8.65
C THR A 393 25.32 -4.19 7.85
N LEU A 394 24.74 -4.37 6.66
CA LEU A 394 25.07 -5.49 5.77
C LEU A 394 26.54 -5.48 5.34
N ARG A 395 27.09 -4.31 4.96
CA ARG A 395 28.51 -4.18 4.63
C ARG A 395 29.41 -4.51 5.83
N ALA A 396 29.07 -4.00 7.03
CA ALA A 396 29.82 -4.31 8.24
C ALA A 396 29.77 -5.80 8.60
N MET A 397 28.61 -6.44 8.45
CA MET A 397 28.42 -7.87 8.67
C MET A 397 29.22 -8.71 7.67
N GLN A 398 29.26 -8.30 6.40
CA GLN A 398 30.08 -8.98 5.38
C GLN A 398 31.57 -8.88 5.73
N VAL A 399 32.07 -7.69 6.09
CA VAL A 399 33.46 -7.51 6.51
C VAL A 399 33.78 -8.36 7.75
N ALA A 400 32.86 -8.43 8.72
CA ALA A 400 33.02 -9.28 9.89
C ALA A 400 33.09 -10.76 9.50
N LYS A 401 32.19 -11.22 8.62
CA LYS A 401 32.21 -12.59 8.06
C LYS A 401 33.54 -12.92 7.40
N ASP A 402 33.97 -12.09 6.44
CA ASP A 402 35.22 -12.29 5.71
C ASP A 402 36.42 -12.32 6.69
N SER A 403 36.44 -11.41 7.67
CA SER A 403 37.50 -11.36 8.68
C SER A 403 37.55 -12.62 9.57
N LEU A 404 36.39 -13.17 9.94
CA LEU A 404 36.28 -14.40 10.72
C LEU A 404 36.67 -15.63 9.90
N GLU A 405 36.28 -15.70 8.62
CA GLU A 405 36.70 -16.77 7.70
C GLU A 405 38.22 -16.76 7.50
N HIS A 406 38.82 -15.58 7.33
CA HIS A 406 40.27 -15.42 7.26
C HIS A 406 40.96 -15.85 8.56
N LEU A 407 40.39 -15.51 9.72
CA LEU A 407 40.97 -15.87 11.00
C LEU A 407 40.84 -17.38 11.25
N ALA A 408 39.68 -17.98 10.97
CA ALA A 408 39.47 -19.42 11.01
C ALA A 408 40.48 -20.17 10.12
N SER A 409 40.75 -19.64 8.91
CA SER A 409 41.76 -20.18 7.99
C SER A 409 43.18 -20.18 8.58
N LYS A 410 43.55 -19.14 9.36
CA LYS A 410 44.85 -19.09 10.05
C LYS A 410 44.94 -20.03 11.25
N LEU A 411 43.80 -20.35 11.88
CA LEU A 411 43.72 -21.19 13.07
C LEU A 411 43.53 -22.69 12.77
N ILE A 412 43.54 -23.10 11.49
CA ILE A 412 43.34 -24.50 11.06
C ILE A 412 44.25 -25.49 11.80
N HIS A 413 45.50 -25.10 12.09
CA HIS A 413 46.48 -25.98 12.70
C HIS A 413 46.26 -26.27 14.19
N ILE A 414 45.33 -25.54 14.84
CA ILE A 414 45.03 -25.69 16.26
C ILE A 414 43.93 -26.72 16.39
N THR A 415 44.25 -27.92 16.87
CA THR A 415 43.25 -28.96 17.14
C THR A 415 42.59 -28.71 18.49
N VAL A 416 41.25 -28.77 18.51
CA VAL A 416 40.44 -28.68 19.73
C VAL A 416 39.66 -29.98 19.78
N GLU A 417 40.09 -30.88 20.67
CA GLU A 417 39.55 -32.25 20.74
C GLU A 417 38.26 -32.32 21.58
N ASP A 418 38.08 -31.42 22.54
CA ASP A 418 36.94 -31.40 23.49
C ASP A 418 35.90 -30.27 23.23
N GLY A 419 35.94 -29.60 22.07
CA GLY A 419 35.10 -28.44 21.75
C GLY A 419 33.79 -28.80 21.04
N SER A 420 32.79 -27.89 21.08
CA SER A 420 31.46 -28.12 20.49
C SER A 420 31.50 -28.33 18.97
N PHE A 421 32.57 -27.83 18.34
CA PHE A 421 32.83 -27.85 16.91
C PHE A 421 34.00 -28.77 16.49
N ALA A 422 34.45 -29.66 17.38
CA ALA A 422 35.48 -30.66 17.06
C ALA A 422 35.04 -31.54 15.87
N GLY A 423 35.77 -31.44 14.74
CA GLY A 423 35.54 -32.25 13.54
C GLY A 423 34.30 -31.90 12.69
N LYS A 424 33.64 -30.75 12.93
CA LYS A 424 32.48 -30.30 12.15
C LYS A 424 32.86 -29.17 11.19
N GLU A 425 32.64 -29.37 9.89
CA GLU A 425 32.61 -28.26 8.93
C GLU A 425 31.32 -27.45 9.13
N LEU A 426 31.47 -26.14 9.30
CA LEU A 426 30.33 -25.22 9.40
C LEU A 426 29.71 -25.04 8.01
N ASP A 427 28.40 -25.24 7.90
CA ASP A 427 27.65 -25.05 6.66
C ASP A 427 27.56 -23.54 6.31
N PRO A 428 28.14 -23.09 5.18
CA PRO A 428 28.11 -21.68 4.76
C PRO A 428 26.71 -21.14 4.45
N GLN A 429 25.72 -22.01 4.24
CA GLN A 429 24.32 -21.64 3.92
C GLN A 429 23.42 -21.56 5.16
N ALA A 430 23.90 -21.93 6.35
CA ALA A 430 23.09 -21.88 7.55
C ALA A 430 22.85 -20.43 8.03
N ASP A 431 21.61 -20.12 8.45
CA ASP A 431 21.27 -18.80 9.02
C ASP A 431 22.12 -18.44 10.25
N ASN A 432 22.56 -19.46 10.99
CA ASN A 432 23.41 -19.32 12.18
C ASN A 432 24.91 -19.43 11.86
N TYR A 433 25.31 -19.36 10.58
CA TYR A 433 26.71 -19.54 10.19
C TYR A 433 27.65 -18.54 10.87
N LEU A 434 27.31 -17.25 10.86
CA LEU A 434 28.19 -16.21 11.40
C LEU A 434 28.39 -16.30 12.93
N PRO A 435 27.32 -16.45 13.75
CA PRO A 435 27.49 -16.73 15.18
C PRO A 435 28.30 -18.01 15.45
N ASN A 436 28.02 -19.10 14.74
CA ASN A 436 28.75 -20.35 14.91
C ASN A 436 30.24 -20.22 14.51
N LEU A 437 30.54 -19.42 13.48
CA LEU A 437 31.91 -19.13 13.05
C LEU A 437 32.66 -18.27 14.08
N LEU A 438 31.96 -17.33 14.72
CA LEU A 438 32.51 -16.54 15.82
C LEU A 438 32.86 -17.45 17.01
N ASP A 439 31.92 -18.30 17.45
CA ASP A 439 32.13 -19.25 18.56
C ASP A 439 33.27 -20.24 18.24
N PHE A 440 33.33 -20.72 17.00
CA PHE A 440 34.41 -21.59 16.52
C PHE A 440 35.78 -20.91 16.61
N VAL A 441 35.87 -19.67 16.14
CA VAL A 441 37.09 -18.86 16.23
C VAL A 441 37.48 -18.61 17.69
N GLU A 442 36.50 -18.30 18.55
CA GLU A 442 36.72 -18.05 19.97
C GLU A 442 37.29 -19.28 20.69
N GLU A 443 36.71 -20.47 20.49
CA GLU A 443 37.22 -21.73 21.07
C GLU A 443 38.69 -21.98 20.67
N LYS A 444 39.02 -21.76 19.40
CA LYS A 444 40.39 -21.92 18.87
C LYS A 444 41.36 -20.90 19.45
N LEU A 445 40.96 -19.63 19.56
CA LEU A 445 41.78 -18.57 20.15
C LEU A 445 42.02 -18.79 21.64
N LEU A 446 41.02 -19.24 22.39
CA LEU A 446 41.18 -19.60 23.81
C LEU A 446 42.15 -20.78 23.98
N LYS A 447 42.08 -21.78 23.09
CA LYS A 447 43.04 -22.88 23.10
C LYS A 447 44.46 -22.40 22.78
N LEU A 448 44.63 -21.54 21.76
CA LEU A 448 45.91 -20.90 21.45
C LEU A 448 46.46 -20.15 22.67
N GLN A 449 45.63 -19.36 23.33
CA GLN A 449 46.02 -18.59 24.51
C GLN A 449 46.46 -19.50 25.65
N SER A 450 45.77 -20.63 25.87
CA SER A 450 46.18 -21.61 26.88
C SER A 450 47.53 -22.27 26.56
N GLN A 451 47.81 -22.54 25.29
CA GLN A 451 49.09 -23.10 24.83
C GLN A 451 50.24 -22.08 24.92
N LEU A 452 49.94 -20.80 24.65
CA LEU A 452 50.90 -19.71 24.81
C LEU A 452 51.15 -19.37 26.27
N GLY A 453 50.17 -19.57 27.17
CA GLY A 453 50.31 -19.26 28.59
C GLY A 453 51.42 -20.05 29.32
N SER A 454 51.86 -21.19 28.78
CA SER A 454 52.97 -21.96 29.33
C SER A 454 54.34 -21.56 28.76
N HIS A 455 54.40 -20.62 27.81
CA HIS A 455 55.62 -20.23 27.11
C HIS A 455 55.86 -18.72 27.25
N ASP A 456 57.12 -18.29 27.44
CA ASP A 456 57.45 -16.86 27.38
C ASP A 456 57.47 -16.40 25.92
N VAL A 457 56.38 -15.76 25.51
CA VAL A 457 56.20 -15.25 24.15
C VAL A 457 57.27 -14.22 23.79
N GLN A 458 57.77 -13.45 24.76
CA GLN A 458 58.80 -12.44 24.54
C GLN A 458 60.14 -13.08 24.17
N GLU A 459 60.47 -14.19 24.84
CA GLU A 459 61.69 -14.97 24.59
C GLU A 459 61.59 -15.76 23.28
N MET A 460 60.44 -16.38 22.98
CA MET A 460 60.19 -17.02 21.68
C MET A 460 60.29 -16.04 20.52
N LEU A 461 59.74 -14.83 20.64
CA LEU A 461 59.85 -13.81 19.58
C LEU A 461 61.30 -13.34 19.39
N ARG A 462 62.11 -13.29 20.46
CA ARG A 462 63.55 -13.04 20.35
C ARG A 462 64.25 -14.19 19.62
N HIS A 463 63.95 -15.44 19.96
CA HIS A 463 64.50 -16.60 19.26
C HIS A 463 64.05 -16.73 17.80
N ILE A 464 62.84 -16.31 17.47
CA ILE A 464 62.37 -16.25 16.08
C ILE A 464 63.08 -15.12 15.31
N ALA A 465 63.41 -14.02 15.98
CA ALA A 465 64.19 -12.91 15.42
C ALA A 465 65.70 -13.18 15.39
N ASP A 466 66.19 -14.19 16.12
CA ASP A 466 67.59 -14.59 16.11
C ASP A 466 67.99 -15.09 14.72
N ARG A 467 69.08 -14.53 14.22
CA ARG A 467 69.58 -14.74 12.86
C ARG A 467 69.93 -16.21 12.59
N GLU A 468 70.32 -16.94 13.63
CA GLU A 468 70.67 -18.37 13.56
C GLU A 468 69.43 -19.25 13.34
N PHE A 469 68.29 -18.90 13.94
CA PHE A 469 67.02 -19.59 13.72
C PHE A 469 66.52 -19.39 12.27
N LEU A 470 66.60 -18.15 11.77
CA LEU A 470 66.26 -17.84 10.37
C LEU A 470 67.18 -18.55 9.37
N ALA A 471 68.48 -18.66 9.66
CA ALA A 471 69.42 -19.42 8.84
C ALA A 471 69.11 -20.93 8.85
N SER A 472 68.74 -21.51 9.99
CA SER A 472 68.33 -22.91 10.08
C SER A 472 67.02 -23.20 9.32
N LEU A 473 66.12 -22.22 9.29
CA LEU A 473 64.92 -22.26 8.47
C LEU A 473 65.23 -22.08 6.98
N GLU A 474 66.28 -21.33 6.61
CA GLU A 474 66.75 -21.22 5.23
C GLU A 474 67.40 -22.50 4.72
N GLU A 475 68.19 -23.18 5.55
CA GLU A 475 68.83 -24.46 5.21
C GLU A 475 67.82 -25.61 5.03
N SER A 476 66.66 -25.54 5.69
CA SER A 476 65.60 -26.56 5.60
C SER A 476 64.59 -26.32 4.46
N LEU A 477 64.82 -25.34 3.59
CA LEU A 477 63.90 -25.04 2.49
C LEU A 477 64.05 -26.04 1.33
N PRO A 478 62.93 -26.49 0.74
CA PRO A 478 62.96 -27.30 -0.47
C PRO A 478 63.65 -26.56 -1.63
N LYS A 479 64.43 -27.30 -2.44
CA LYS A 479 65.26 -26.75 -3.54
C LYS A 479 64.50 -25.97 -4.62
N TYR A 480 63.18 -26.12 -4.68
CA TYR A 480 62.30 -25.42 -5.63
C TYR A 480 61.73 -24.09 -5.07
N ASN A 481 62.17 -23.65 -3.89
CA ASN A 481 61.66 -22.44 -3.27
C ASN A 481 62.27 -21.19 -3.92
N THR A 482 61.51 -20.51 -4.78
CA THR A 482 61.90 -19.25 -5.42
C THR A 482 61.49 -18.07 -4.55
N ARG A 483 62.14 -17.89 -3.39
CA ARG A 483 61.88 -16.69 -2.57
C ARG A 483 62.39 -15.45 -3.30
N ILE A 484 61.55 -14.44 -3.36
CA ILE A 484 61.91 -13.11 -3.84
C ILE A 484 62.61 -12.41 -2.67
N ALA A 485 63.89 -12.06 -2.84
CA ALA A 485 64.61 -11.25 -1.86
C ALA A 485 63.99 -9.84 -1.87
N LEU A 486 63.13 -9.56 -0.90
CA LEU A 486 62.72 -8.20 -0.62
C LEU A 486 63.90 -7.49 0.03
N PRO A 487 64.23 -6.24 -0.37
CA PRO A 487 65.24 -5.46 0.32
C PRO A 487 64.84 -5.37 1.80
N LEU A 488 65.64 -5.96 2.68
CA LEU A 488 65.49 -5.75 4.11
C LEU A 488 65.66 -4.24 4.31
N ALA A 489 64.60 -3.57 4.80
CA ALA A 489 64.70 -2.19 5.22
C ALA A 489 65.88 -2.11 6.21
N THR A 490 66.99 -1.53 5.73
CA THR A 490 68.16 -1.25 6.55
C THR A 490 67.66 -0.50 7.77
N SER A 491 67.94 -1.04 8.95
CA SER A 491 67.69 -0.34 10.21
C SER A 491 68.25 1.07 10.06
N LYS A 492 67.36 2.08 10.05
CA LYS A 492 67.75 3.49 9.96
C LYS A 492 68.76 3.77 11.07
N ASP A 493 70.03 3.79 10.69
CA ASP A 493 71.10 4.22 11.55
C ASP A 493 70.94 5.72 11.77
N LYS A 494 71.05 6.14 13.02
CA LYS A 494 70.60 7.46 13.52
C LYS A 494 71.59 8.58 13.22
N PHE A 495 72.16 8.60 12.04
CA PHE A 495 73.07 9.65 11.60
C PHE A 495 72.86 9.83 10.10
N PHE A 496 71.91 10.69 9.74
CA PHE A 496 72.06 11.74 8.72
C PHE A 496 70.71 12.45 8.56
N ASP A 497 70.78 13.76 8.72
CA ASP A 497 69.67 14.72 8.66
C ASP A 497 69.00 14.74 7.28
N GLU A 498 67.68 14.96 7.33
CA GLU A 498 66.80 15.57 6.33
C GLU A 498 67.31 15.65 4.88
N GLU A 499 66.86 14.70 4.05
CA GLU A 499 66.06 15.01 2.86
C GLU A 499 65.31 13.72 2.45
N SER A 500 64.00 13.85 2.26
CA SER A 500 63.11 12.70 2.04
C SER A 500 63.41 12.04 0.70
N GLU A 501 63.70 10.74 0.76
CA GLU A 501 63.84 9.90 -0.42
C GLU A 501 62.50 9.75 -1.15
N GLU A 502 62.40 10.40 -2.31
CA GLU A 502 61.65 9.86 -3.43
C GLU A 502 62.53 8.79 -4.10
N GLU A 503 62.55 7.57 -3.56
CA GLU A 503 63.03 6.41 -4.33
C GLU A 503 61.92 5.35 -4.45
N ASP A 504 61.59 5.13 -5.72
CA ASP A 504 61.28 3.83 -6.33
C ASP A 504 59.93 3.18 -6.04
N ASN A 505 58.87 3.93 -6.35
CA ASN A 505 57.77 3.34 -7.12
C ASN A 505 58.02 3.62 -8.61
N GLU A 506 58.66 2.68 -9.32
CA GLU A 506 58.86 2.73 -10.77
C GLU A 506 57.53 2.54 -11.52
N VAL A 507 56.60 3.48 -11.33
CA VAL A 507 55.46 3.69 -12.20
C VAL A 507 55.92 4.69 -13.24
N VAL A 508 56.12 4.21 -14.47
CA VAL A 508 56.55 5.02 -15.61
C VAL A 508 55.56 6.15 -15.84
N THR A 509 55.84 7.32 -15.27
CA THR A 509 55.01 8.50 -15.36
C THR A 509 55.02 9.02 -16.80
N ARG A 510 53.91 9.60 -17.24
CA ARG A 510 53.75 10.16 -18.60
C ARG A 510 54.87 11.17 -18.95
N ALA A 511 55.40 11.88 -17.96
CA ALA A 511 56.54 12.78 -18.12
C ALA A 511 57.83 12.01 -18.47
N SER A 512 58.11 10.90 -17.78
CA SER A 512 59.27 10.03 -18.00
C SER A 512 59.25 9.39 -19.39
N LEU A 513 58.08 8.95 -19.87
CA LEU A 513 57.86 8.49 -21.24
C LEU A 513 58.06 9.60 -22.28
N LYS A 514 57.62 10.83 -21.99
CA LYS A 514 57.89 12.00 -22.85
C LYS A 514 59.38 12.31 -22.93
N ILE A 515 60.09 12.31 -21.81
CA ILE A 515 61.55 12.57 -21.78
C ILE A 515 62.31 11.49 -22.55
N ARG A 516 61.94 10.21 -22.37
CA ARG A 516 62.55 9.09 -23.09
C ARG A 516 62.27 9.14 -24.60
N SER A 517 61.04 9.50 -25.01
CA SER A 517 60.71 9.65 -26.43
C SER A 517 61.39 10.86 -27.06
N GLN A 518 61.53 11.98 -26.34
CA GLN A 518 62.26 13.15 -26.79
C GLN A 518 63.76 12.87 -26.95
N LYS A 519 64.39 12.16 -26.01
CA LYS A 519 65.79 11.69 -26.15
C LYS A 519 66.00 10.78 -27.36
N LEU A 520 65.02 9.94 -27.70
CA LEU A 520 65.04 9.09 -28.91
C LEU A 520 64.91 9.90 -30.21
N ILE A 521 64.13 10.99 -30.20
CA ILE A 521 64.00 11.90 -31.34
C ILE A 521 65.29 12.71 -31.52
N GLU A 522 65.89 13.19 -30.43
CA GLU A 522 67.13 13.95 -30.45
C GLU A 522 68.34 13.11 -30.89
N SER A 523 68.42 11.84 -30.47
CA SER A 523 69.46 10.91 -30.93
C SER A 523 69.32 10.59 -32.42
N ARG A 524 68.09 10.44 -32.95
CA ARG A 524 67.83 10.31 -34.40
C ARG A 524 68.13 11.60 -35.18
N LYS A 525 67.93 12.78 -34.60
CA LYS A 525 68.29 14.07 -35.23
C LYS A 525 69.80 14.29 -35.29
N LYS A 526 70.59 13.77 -34.33
CA LYS A 526 72.06 13.81 -34.40
C LYS A 526 72.64 12.99 -35.56
N HIS A 527 72.00 11.88 -35.95
CA HIS A 527 72.49 11.04 -37.05
C HIS A 527 72.23 11.62 -38.46
N ARG A 528 71.46 12.71 -38.58
CA ARG A 528 71.10 13.35 -39.86
C ARG A 528 71.96 14.56 -40.27
N ARG A 529 72.96 14.97 -39.47
CA ARG A 529 73.87 16.10 -39.79
C ARG A 529 75.26 15.73 -40.31
N SER A 530 75.50 14.46 -40.63
CA SER A 530 76.74 14.01 -41.31
C SER A 530 76.43 13.49 -42.71
N ARG A 531 76.09 14.41 -43.64
CA ARG A 531 76.22 14.23 -45.11
C ARG A 531 75.89 15.54 -45.84
N ARG A 532 76.83 15.98 -46.69
CA ARG A 532 77.01 17.28 -47.39
C ARG A 532 77.90 18.27 -46.62
N SER A 533 79.09 18.72 -47.04
CA SER A 533 79.71 18.90 -48.38
C SER A 533 78.82 19.49 -49.44
#